data_AF-N8ZUR9-F1
#
_entry.id   AF-N8ZUR9-F1
#
_cell.length_a   1.000
_cell.length_b   1.000
_cell.length_c   1.000
_cell.angle_alpha   90.00
_cell.angle_beta   90.00
_cell.angle_gamma   90.00
#
_symmetry.space_group_name_H-M   'P 1'
#
loop_
_entity.id
_entity.type
_entity.pdbx_description
1 polymer ?
#
loop_
_entity_poly.entity_id
_entity_poly.type
_entity_poly.pdbx_seq_one_letter_code
_entity_poly.pdbx_strand_id
1 'polypeptide(L)'
;MICKLTPYEVSLEVKKYLDREKVSLRDFCNKYNTLNNMEIRDGAIKPLNKDFLLRVKNNEFKVVNKRVLDLCDYLGLNVSRKVLSKSTMVNEFQNLQKIAQKHPYLEEKLINILAEVGELLTTNING
;
A
#
# COMPACT_ATOMS: atom_id res chain seq x y z
N MET A 1 2.16 -3.72 15.64
CA MET A 1 1.10 -3.60 14.63
C MET A 1 1.57 -4.25 13.34
N ILE A 2 0.73 -5.02 12.64
CA ILE A 2 1.09 -5.63 11.34
C ILE A 2 0.40 -4.81 10.25
N CYS A 3 1.16 -4.05 9.46
CA CYS A 3 0.61 -3.44 8.25
C CYS A 3 0.46 -4.52 7.18
N LYS A 4 -0.77 -4.68 6.70
CA LYS A 4 -1.13 -5.63 5.64
C LYS A 4 -1.15 -4.99 4.25
N LEU A 5 -0.66 -3.75 4.12
CA LEU A 5 -0.56 -3.06 2.84
C LEU A 5 0.70 -3.49 2.09
N THR A 6 0.56 -3.61 0.77
CA THR A 6 1.70 -3.64 -0.15
C THR A 6 2.40 -2.27 -0.18
N PRO A 7 3.68 -2.20 -0.57
CA PRO A 7 4.36 -0.91 -0.77
C PRO A 7 3.58 0.05 -1.70
N TYR A 8 2.93 -0.48 -2.73
CA TYR A 8 2.10 0.29 -3.65
C TYR A 8 0.90 0.93 -2.96
N GLU A 9 0.15 0.17 -2.16
CA GLU A 9 -1.02 0.69 -1.44
C GLU A 9 -0.63 1.77 -0.43
N VAL A 10 0.48 1.57 0.31
CA VAL A 10 1.02 2.61 1.19
C VAL A 10 1.34 3.87 0.40
N SER A 11 2.02 3.74 -0.75
CA SER A 11 2.40 4.88 -1.60
C SER A 11 1.18 5.65 -2.08
N LEU A 12 0.13 4.93 -2.50
CA LEU A 12 -1.12 5.50 -2.97
C LEU A 12 -1.85 6.28 -1.88
N GLU A 13 -1.95 5.71 -0.67
CA GLU A 13 -2.62 6.37 0.45
C GLU A 13 -1.84 7.58 0.97
N VAL A 14 -0.51 7.50 1.03
CA VAL A 14 0.36 8.64 1.35
C VAL A 14 0.16 9.76 0.33
N LYS A 15 0.12 9.43 -0.97
CA LYS A 15 -0.12 10.41 -2.03
C LYS A 15 -1.48 11.07 -1.89
N LYS A 16 -2.55 10.28 -1.72
CA LYS A 16 -3.92 10.80 -1.50
C LYS A 16 -4.01 11.73 -0.30
N TYR A 17 -3.36 11.37 0.81
CA TYR A 17 -3.34 12.21 2.00
C TYR A 17 -2.68 13.57 1.71
N LEU A 18 -1.48 13.57 1.12
CA LEU A 18 -0.75 14.80 0.82
C LEU A 18 -1.54 15.71 -0.14
N ASP A 19 -2.18 15.12 -1.16
CA ASP A 19 -2.98 15.86 -2.14
C ASP A 19 -4.25 16.44 -1.49
N ARG A 20 -4.91 15.71 -0.59
CA ARG A 20 -6.11 16.16 0.14
C ARG A 20 -5.79 17.30 1.12
N GLU A 21 -4.74 17.15 1.92
CA GLU A 21 -4.34 18.14 2.92
C GLU A 21 -3.59 19.34 2.32
N LYS A 22 -3.27 19.29 1.02
CA LYS A 22 -2.49 20.32 0.29
C LYS A 22 -1.19 20.69 1.00
N VAL A 23 -0.54 19.71 1.62
CA VAL A 23 0.66 19.92 2.45
C VAL A 23 1.91 19.51 1.68
N SER A 24 2.98 20.30 1.81
CA SER A 24 4.26 19.94 1.20
C SER A 24 4.91 18.79 1.98
N LEU A 25 5.81 18.03 1.32
CA LEU A 25 6.58 16.98 2.00
C LEU A 25 7.36 17.50 3.21
N ARG A 26 7.87 18.74 3.12
CA ARG A 26 8.65 19.36 4.20
C ARG A 26 7.75 19.68 5.38
N ASP A 27 6.60 20.29 5.13
CA ASP A 27 5.66 20.69 6.19
C ASP A 27 5.07 19.46 6.88
N PHE A 28 4.77 18.40 6.11
CA PHE A 28 4.35 17.12 6.66
C PHE A 28 5.40 16.54 7.62
N CYS A 29 6.66 16.45 7.17
CA CYS A 29 7.75 15.93 8.01
C CYS A 29 7.95 16.77 9.27
N ASN A 30 7.90 18.10 9.15
CA ASN A 30 8.02 19.00 10.29
C ASN A 30 6.87 18.78 11.29
N LYS A 31 5.62 18.72 10.81
CA LYS A 31 4.45 18.47 11.65
C LYS A 31 4.56 17.13 12.37
N TYR A 32 4.91 16.06 11.65
CA TYR A 32 5.11 14.73 12.22
C TYR A 32 6.18 14.74 13.32
N ASN A 33 7.35 15.30 13.03
CA ASN A 33 8.48 15.30 13.95
C ASN A 33 8.21 16.15 15.19
N THR A 34 7.49 17.27 15.03
CA THR A 34 7.08 18.12 16.16
C THR A 34 6.09 17.39 17.06
N LEU A 35 5.09 16.70 16.48
CA LEU A 35 4.07 15.98 17.25
C LEU A 35 4.64 14.76 17.99
N ASN A 36 5.64 14.08 17.42
CA ASN A 36 6.25 12.88 18.00
C ASN A 36 7.64 13.17 18.62
N ASN A 37 7.91 14.43 18.99
CA ASN A 37 9.27 14.85 19.41
C ASN A 37 9.74 14.10 20.66
N MET A 38 8.85 13.80 21.61
CA MET A 38 9.21 13.06 22.81
C MET A 38 9.61 11.62 22.47
N GLU A 39 8.79 10.91 21.68
CA GLU A 39 9.04 9.53 21.26
C GLU A 39 10.28 9.41 20.35
N ILE A 40 10.59 10.47 19.59
CA ILE A 40 11.82 10.56 18.79
C ILE A 40 13.04 10.73 19.69
N ARG A 41 12.97 11.58 20.72
CA ARG A 41 14.05 11.79 21.69
C ARG A 41 14.34 10.53 22.49
N ASP A 42 13.29 9.81 22.87
CA ASP A 42 13.39 8.53 23.60
C ASP A 42 13.80 7.36 22.70
N GLY A 43 13.97 7.60 21.39
CA GLY A 43 14.41 6.60 20.41
C GLY A 43 13.35 5.56 20.03
N ALA A 44 12.11 5.73 20.49
CA ALA A 44 11.00 4.83 20.18
C ALA A 44 10.58 4.89 18.71
N ILE A 45 10.63 6.09 18.11
CA ILE A 45 10.25 6.39 16.72
C ILE A 45 11.41 7.09 16.00
N LYS A 46 11.61 6.77 14.71
CA LYS A 46 12.60 7.49 13.89
C LYS A 46 11.98 8.75 13.29
N PRO A 47 12.69 9.90 13.27
CA PRO A 47 12.19 11.11 12.65
C PRO A 47 11.96 10.90 11.15
N LEU A 48 10.96 11.55 10.58
CA LEU A 48 10.75 11.60 9.14
C LEU A 48 11.64 12.66 8.50
N ASN A 49 12.09 12.38 7.28
CA ASN A 49 12.76 13.35 6.43
C ASN A 49 12.14 13.32 5.03
N LYS A 50 12.37 14.40 4.28
CA LYS A 50 11.78 14.60 2.96
C LYS A 50 12.11 13.45 2.01
N ASP A 51 13.35 12.97 2.01
CA ASP A 51 13.80 11.92 1.09
C ASP A 51 13.13 10.58 1.37
N PHE A 52 12.94 10.23 2.64
CA PHE A 52 12.18 9.06 3.03
C PHE A 52 10.73 9.18 2.57
N LEU A 53 10.07 10.30 2.87
CA LEU A 53 8.67 10.48 2.49
C LEU A 53 8.49 10.53 0.97
N LEU A 54 9.44 11.11 0.23
CA LEU A 54 9.47 11.12 -1.23
C LEU A 54 9.55 9.70 -1.80
N ARG A 55 10.47 8.86 -1.29
CA ARG A 55 10.57 7.45 -1.70
C ARG A 55 9.29 6.68 -1.41
N VAL A 56 8.69 6.89 -0.24
CA VAL A 56 7.42 6.24 0.12
C VAL A 56 6.31 6.69 -0.83
N LYS A 57 6.16 8.00 -1.07
CA LYS A 57 5.16 8.55 -2.00
C LYS A 57 5.34 8.01 -3.43
N ASN A 58 6.56 7.77 -3.87
CA ASN A 58 6.89 7.32 -5.23
C ASN A 58 6.99 5.79 -5.39
N ASN A 59 6.66 5.01 -4.34
CA ASN A 59 6.82 3.55 -4.35
C ASN A 59 8.26 3.07 -4.58
N GLU A 60 9.25 3.85 -4.14
CA GLU A 60 10.69 3.54 -4.24
C GLU A 60 11.23 2.87 -2.96
N PHE A 61 10.42 2.02 -2.33
CA PHE A 61 10.80 1.25 -1.15
C PHE A 61 10.31 -0.20 -1.25
N LYS A 62 11.15 -1.13 -0.82
CA LYS A 62 10.92 -2.57 -1.04
C LYS A 62 10.07 -3.25 0.02
N VAL A 63 10.13 -2.78 1.27
CA VAL A 63 9.55 -3.46 2.43
C VAL A 63 8.88 -2.45 3.36
N VAL A 64 7.70 -2.81 3.85
CA VAL A 64 6.97 -2.07 4.89
C VAL A 64 7.65 -2.36 6.24
N ASN A 65 8.71 -1.60 6.54
CA ASN A 65 9.43 -1.69 7.81
C ASN A 65 8.75 -0.86 8.91
N LYS A 66 9.24 -0.96 10.16
CA LYS A 66 8.68 -0.24 11.32
C LYS A 66 8.44 1.26 11.06
N ARG A 67 9.37 1.96 10.41
CA ARG A 67 9.23 3.39 10.12
C ARG A 67 8.08 3.69 9.15
N VAL A 68 7.77 2.77 8.24
CA VAL A 68 6.59 2.85 7.37
C VAL A 68 5.31 2.55 8.16
N LEU A 69 5.36 1.60 9.11
CA LEU A 69 4.24 1.33 10.02
C LEU A 69 3.89 2.57 10.85
N ASP A 70 4.89 3.19 11.49
CA ASP A 70 4.71 4.39 12.31
C ASP A 70 4.09 5.54 11.48
N LEU A 71 4.48 5.67 10.21
CA LEU A 71 3.87 6.61 9.26
C LEU A 71 2.40 6.25 8.97
N CYS A 72 2.09 4.99 8.68
CA CYS A 72 0.72 4.53 8.43
C CYS A 72 -0.18 4.79 9.64
N ASP A 73 0.31 4.50 10.84
CA ASP A 73 -0.39 4.70 12.10
C ASP A 73 -0.69 6.19 12.32
N TYR A 74 0.31 7.06 12.11
CA TYR A 74 0.13 8.52 12.20
C TYR A 74 -0.89 9.07 11.20
N LEU A 75 -0.93 8.51 9.99
CA LEU A 75 -1.88 8.91 8.96
C LEU A 75 -3.31 8.42 9.24
N GLY A 76 -3.53 7.65 10.32
CA GLY A 76 -4.81 7.03 10.62
C GLY A 76 -5.24 6.07 9.53
N LEU A 77 -4.28 5.49 8.79
CA LEU A 77 -4.56 4.45 7.81
C LEU A 77 -4.96 3.19 8.58
N ASN A 78 -6.26 3.09 8.90
CA ASN A 78 -6.86 1.86 9.37
C ASN A 78 -6.75 0.85 8.24
N VAL A 79 -5.68 0.05 8.27
CA VAL A 79 -5.46 -1.07 7.36
C VAL A 79 -6.42 -2.21 7.72
N SER A 80 -7.72 -1.94 7.57
CA SER A 80 -8.68 -3.01 7.39
C SER A 80 -8.36 -3.62 6.03
N ARG A 81 -8.11 -4.93 6.02
CA ARG A 81 -8.11 -5.73 4.79
C ARG A 81 -9.21 -5.18 3.88
N LYS A 82 -8.88 -4.85 2.63
CA LYS A 82 -9.88 -4.94 1.55
C LYS A 82 -10.23 -6.43 1.50
N VAL A 83 -11.11 -6.89 2.39
CA VAL A 83 -11.91 -8.07 2.12
C VAL A 83 -12.77 -7.59 0.97
N LEU A 84 -12.32 -7.88 -0.25
CA LEU A 84 -13.13 -7.63 -1.43
C LEU A 84 -14.44 -8.37 -1.15
N SER A 85 -15.52 -7.64 -0.92
CA SER A 85 -16.84 -8.25 -0.93
C SER A 85 -17.00 -8.95 -2.28
N LYS A 86 -17.80 -10.01 -2.36
CA LYS A 86 -17.97 -10.78 -3.60
C LYS A 86 -18.30 -9.87 -4.80
N SER A 87 -19.10 -8.82 -4.58
CA SER A 87 -19.42 -7.82 -5.62
C SER A 87 -18.23 -6.91 -5.97
N THR A 88 -17.44 -6.47 -4.99
CA THR A 88 -16.23 -5.67 -5.23
C THR A 88 -15.15 -6.48 -5.94
N MET A 89 -14.99 -7.77 -5.61
CA MET A 89 -14.03 -8.66 -6.27
C MET A 89 -14.33 -8.81 -7.75
N VAL A 90 -15.59 -9.03 -8.11
CA VAL A 90 -16.02 -9.15 -9.52
C VAL A 90 -15.72 -7.86 -10.29
N ASN A 91 -16.01 -6.69 -9.71
CA ASN A 91 -15.73 -5.41 -10.36
C ASN A 91 -14.23 -5.16 -10.56
N GLU A 92 -13.39 -5.51 -9.58
CA GLU A 92 -11.93 -5.39 -9.71
C GLU A 92 -11.39 -6.35 -10.78
N PHE A 93 -11.88 -7.60 -10.84
CA PHE A 93 -11.53 -8.53 -11.93
C PHE A 93 -11.92 -8.00 -13.31
N GLN A 94 -13.12 -7.43 -13.45
CA GLN A 94 -13.55 -6.82 -14.70
C GLN A 94 -12.68 -5.63 -15.09
N ASN A 95 -12.25 -4.81 -14.13
CA ASN A 95 -11.32 -3.70 -14.38
C ASN A 95 -9.95 -4.21 -14.82
N LEU A 96 -9.41 -5.24 -14.17
CA LEU A 96 -8.15 -5.87 -14.55
C LEU A 96 -8.23 -6.46 -15.96
N GLN A 97 -9.34 -7.11 -16.31
CA GLN A 97 -9.56 -7.65 -17.66
C GLN A 97 -9.60 -6.55 -18.73
N LYS A 98 -10.29 -5.42 -18.47
CA LYS A 98 -10.32 -4.28 -19.39
C LYS A 98 -8.94 -3.65 -19.62
N ILE A 99 -8.09 -3.63 -18.59
CA ILE A 99 -6.72 -3.13 -18.69
C ILE A 99 -5.86 -4.12 -19.48
N ALA A 100 -5.98 -5.41 -19.17
CA ALA A 100 -5.26 -6.49 -19.84
C ALA A 100 -5.53 -6.53 -21.35
N GLN A 101 -6.79 -6.34 -21.78
CA GLN A 101 -7.17 -6.26 -23.20
C GLN A 101 -6.43 -5.16 -23.99
N LYS A 102 -5.92 -4.13 -23.31
CA LYS A 102 -5.15 -3.04 -23.94
C LYS A 102 -3.64 -3.32 -23.94
N HIS A 103 -3.19 -4.38 -23.27
CA HIS A 103 -1.78 -4.69 -23.03
C HIS A 103 -1.56 -6.22 -23.10
N PRO A 104 -1.20 -6.77 -24.29
CA PRO A 104 -1.12 -8.22 -24.50
C PRO A 104 -0.27 -9.00 -23.48
N TYR A 105 0.85 -8.43 -23.04
CA TYR A 105 1.69 -9.03 -21.99
C TYR A 105 1.01 -9.13 -20.61
N LEU A 106 0.14 -8.18 -20.26
CA LEU A 106 -0.62 -8.23 -19.02
C LEU A 106 -1.76 -9.24 -19.10
N GLU A 107 -2.35 -9.41 -20.28
CA GLU A 107 -3.34 -10.45 -20.55
C GLU A 107 -2.76 -11.84 -20.36
N GLU A 108 -1.62 -12.13 -20.98
CA GLU A 108 -0.93 -13.42 -20.81
C GLU A 108 -0.62 -13.72 -19.34
N LYS A 109 -0.10 -12.73 -18.60
CA LYS A 109 0.16 -12.87 -17.17
C LYS A 109 -1.10 -13.12 -16.36
N LEU A 110 -2.19 -12.41 -16.65
CA LEU A 110 -3.45 -12.56 -15.93
C LEU A 110 -4.04 -13.96 -16.16
N ILE A 111 -3.96 -14.47 -17.39
CA ILE A 111 -4.39 -15.83 -17.74
C ILE A 111 -3.59 -16.87 -16.94
N ASN A 112 -2.26 -16.75 -16.90
CA ASN A 112 -1.41 -17.70 -16.18
C ASN A 112 -1.72 -17.71 -14.67
N ILE A 113 -1.89 -16.54 -14.05
CA ILE A 113 -2.27 -16.45 -12.63
C ILE A 113 -3.64 -17.10 -12.39
N LEU A 114 -4.61 -16.86 -13.26
CA LEU A 114 -5.94 -17.48 -13.15
C LEU A 114 -5.88 -19.01 -13.30
N ALA A 115 -5.03 -19.52 -14.20
CA ALA A 115 -4.79 -20.94 -14.37
C ALA A 115 -4.15 -21.57 -13.12
N GLU A 116 -3.09 -20.97 -12.59
CA GLU A 116 -2.42 -21.40 -11.36
C GLU A 116 -3.39 -21.45 -10.16
N VAL A 117 -4.22 -20.42 -10.00
CA VAL A 117 -5.26 -20.40 -8.94
C VAL A 117 -6.31 -21.48 -9.19
N GLY A 118 -6.73 -21.70 -10.43
CA GLY A 118 -7.65 -22.77 -10.81
C GLY A 118 -7.11 -24.16 -10.48
N GLU A 119 -5.83 -24.41 -10.75
CA GLU A 119 -5.14 -25.65 -10.37
C GLU A 119 -5.09 -25.82 -8.85
N LEU A 120 -4.75 -24.78 -8.10
CA LEU A 120 -4.73 -24.82 -6.63
C LEU A 120 -6.11 -25.13 -6.03
N LEU A 121 -7.17 -24.59 -6.63
CA LEU A 121 -8.54 -24.83 -6.17
C LEU A 121 -9.01 -26.24 -6.52
N THR A 122 -8.65 -26.77 -7.70
CA THR A 122 -9.05 -28.13 -8.11
C THR A 122 -8.25 -29.23 -7.41
N THR A 123 -6.97 -28.99 -7.10
CA THR A 123 -6.10 -29.93 -6.37
C THR A 123 -6.42 -30.01 -4.88
N ASN A 124 -6.80 -28.91 -4.22
CA ASN A 124 -7.14 -28.91 -2.79
C ASN A 124 -8.60 -29.24 -2.47
N ILE A 125 -9.48 -29.36 -3.48
CA ILE A 125 -10.89 -29.73 -3.30
C ILE A 125 -11.15 -31.21 -3.62
N ASN A 126 -10.23 -31.88 -4.33
CA ASN A 126 -10.34 -33.30 -4.71
C ASN A 126 -9.29 -34.21 -4.03
N GLY A 127 -8.57 -33.72 -3.01
CA GLY A 127 -7.57 -34.45 -2.23
C GLY A 127 -8.00 -34.69 -0.79
#